data_AF-A0A1A6BJ12-F1
#
_entry.id   AF-A0A1A6BJ12-F1
#
_cell.length_a   1.000
_cell.length_b   1.000
_cell.length_c   1.000
_cell.angle_alpha   90.00
_cell.angle_beta   90.00
_cell.angle_gamma   90.00
#
_symmetry.space_group_name_H-M   'P 1'
#
loop_
_entity.id
_entity.type
_entity.pdbx_description
1 polymer ?
#
loop_
_entity_poly.entity_id
_entity_poly.type
_entity_poly.pdbx_seq_one_letter_code
_entity_poly.pdbx_strand_id
1 'polypeptide(L)'
;MAACTRQRRHPDGLYCDAHQQRLRTARTHCPLLNETQWQATEPAIGRGGEVSLRGLAPLVVAELLVGLQQRCRINAVKTSDAVLRALCNDVRHRQVSSLTHYAPGDDRDRDLEFTGLANCLIGHARRALSSPETEVAQDEWDLTVFGHHGTVSFTDISQAWLREAAKRWATDDLPKRRLRPGRRTSAGLAVRHHIGCLVRLSESLRMRADRGEHPAALGRADMEAFLHRLAYLESAGQISGDARIRACREVRGVLTRIRTMGLTRPGGIAAGLGEDFVIGQTDVPAEPEPGEPNRDLPPEIMRQLCAHLDELTSPEMRAAPLCQPELRHLPPDN
;
A
#
# COMPACT_ATOMS: atom_id res chain seq x y z
N MET A 1 -24.62 16.05 27.18
CA MET A 1 -24.28 14.88 26.33
C MET A 1 -23.34 15.32 25.23
N ALA A 2 -22.21 14.63 25.05
CA ALA A 2 -21.14 15.09 24.17
C ALA A 2 -21.48 15.00 22.68
N ALA A 3 -22.27 14.00 22.26
CA ALA A 3 -22.48 13.70 20.84
C ALA A 3 -23.77 14.29 20.20
N CYS A 4 -24.77 14.70 21.00
CA CYS A 4 -26.11 15.04 20.50
C CYS A 4 -26.35 16.56 20.37
N THR A 5 -27.11 16.95 19.35
CA THR A 5 -27.54 18.33 19.06
C THR A 5 -29.01 18.59 19.41
N ARG A 6 -29.78 17.56 19.78
CA ARG A 6 -31.22 17.69 20.05
C ARG A 6 -31.45 18.52 21.31
N GLN A 7 -32.42 19.42 21.25
CA GLN A 7 -32.84 20.23 22.39
C GLN A 7 -33.39 19.36 23.53
N ARG A 8 -33.25 19.87 24.75
CA ARG A 8 -33.82 19.27 25.96
C ARG A 8 -35.33 19.45 25.90
N ARG A 9 -36.09 18.42 26.28
CA ARG A 9 -37.57 18.50 26.33
C ARG A 9 -38.06 19.21 27.60
N HIS A 10 -37.27 19.16 28.67
CA HIS A 10 -37.56 19.82 29.94
C HIS A 10 -36.43 20.81 30.27
N PRO A 11 -36.73 22.03 30.76
CA PRO A 11 -35.71 23.01 31.17
C PRO A 11 -34.72 22.42 32.19
N ASP A 12 -35.24 21.62 33.12
CA ASP A 12 -34.46 20.99 34.20
C ASP A 12 -33.76 19.68 33.79
N GLY A 13 -33.98 19.19 32.56
CA GLY A 13 -33.36 17.96 32.07
C GLY A 13 -31.95 18.18 31.53
N LEU A 14 -31.02 17.27 31.85
CA LEU A 14 -29.64 17.30 31.31
C LEU A 14 -29.53 16.75 29.87
N TYR A 15 -30.52 15.98 29.42
CA TYR A 15 -30.51 15.26 28.14
C TYR A 15 -31.82 15.42 27.36
N CYS A 16 -31.78 15.16 26.04
CA CYS A 16 -33.00 15.00 25.25
C CYS A 16 -33.72 13.69 25.63
N ASP A 17 -35.01 13.58 25.30
CA ASP A 17 -35.85 12.46 25.75
C ASP A 17 -35.29 11.08 25.42
N ALA A 18 -34.81 10.90 24.19
CA ALA A 18 -34.26 9.62 23.76
C ALA A 18 -33.00 9.25 24.57
N HIS A 19 -32.14 10.23 24.90
CA HIS A 19 -30.98 9.99 25.77
C HIS A 19 -31.39 9.77 27.22
N GLN A 20 -32.45 10.42 27.72
CA GLN A 20 -32.99 10.12 29.05
C GLN A 20 -33.50 8.67 29.14
N GLN A 21 -34.22 8.19 28.12
CA GLN A 21 -34.68 6.81 28.06
C GLN A 21 -33.51 5.84 28.05
N ARG A 22 -32.51 6.05 27.18
CA ARG A 22 -31.30 5.20 27.13
C ARG A 22 -30.53 5.19 28.44
N LEU A 23 -30.39 6.33 29.11
CA LEU A 23 -29.73 6.40 30.43
C LEU A 23 -30.49 5.58 31.47
N ARG A 24 -31.83 5.63 31.48
CA ARG A 24 -32.65 4.80 32.39
C ARG A 24 -32.42 3.32 32.12
N THR A 25 -32.47 2.89 30.86
CA THR A 25 -32.20 1.50 30.47
C THR A 25 -30.77 1.07 30.85
N ALA A 26 -29.77 1.92 30.64
CA ALA A 26 -28.39 1.61 31.00
C ALA A 26 -28.24 1.44 32.52
N ARG A 27 -28.90 2.29 33.33
CA ARG A 27 -28.92 2.19 34.80
C ARG A 27 -29.66 0.96 35.30
N THR A 28 -30.71 0.50 34.62
CA THR A 28 -31.39 -0.76 34.98
C THR A 28 -30.50 -1.98 34.76
N HIS A 29 -29.64 -1.95 33.73
CA HIS A 29 -28.69 -3.04 33.47
C HIS A 29 -27.41 -2.94 34.32
N CYS A 30 -27.00 -1.73 34.69
CA CYS A 30 -25.82 -1.49 35.54
C CYS A 30 -26.11 -0.36 36.55
N PRO A 31 -26.46 -0.70 37.79
CA PRO A 31 -26.74 0.29 38.84
C PRO A 31 -25.54 1.18 39.19
N LEU A 32 -24.31 0.71 38.95
CA LEU A 32 -23.05 1.42 39.18
C LEU A 32 -22.54 2.16 37.94
N LEU A 33 -23.42 2.44 36.96
CA LEU A 33 -23.05 3.14 35.73
C LEU A 33 -22.38 4.49 36.00
N ASN A 34 -21.15 4.64 35.50
CA ASN A 34 -20.49 5.95 35.45
C ASN A 34 -21.14 6.81 34.36
N GLU A 35 -21.95 7.78 34.78
CA GLU A 35 -22.69 8.65 33.86
C GLU A 35 -21.77 9.52 33.00
N THR A 36 -20.60 9.94 33.50
CA THR A 36 -19.64 10.73 32.71
C THR A 36 -19.03 9.88 31.59
N GLN A 37 -18.67 8.63 31.88
CA GLN A 37 -18.20 7.68 30.86
C GLN A 37 -19.28 7.32 29.86
N TRP A 38 -20.53 7.13 30.32
CA TRP A 38 -21.68 6.91 29.46
C TRP A 38 -21.90 8.12 28.53
N GLN A 39 -21.87 9.35 29.05
CA GLN A 39 -22.01 10.56 28.26
C GLN A 39 -20.95 10.73 27.18
N ALA A 40 -19.73 10.24 27.41
CA ALA A 40 -18.61 10.32 26.48
C ALA A 40 -18.71 9.28 25.35
N THR A 41 -19.24 8.09 25.64
CA THR A 41 -19.28 6.95 24.70
C THR A 41 -20.62 6.80 23.99
N GLU A 42 -21.72 7.27 24.60
CA GLU A 42 -23.06 7.12 24.06
C GLU A 42 -23.19 7.80 22.68
N PRO A 43 -23.74 7.11 21.66
CA PRO A 43 -23.90 7.68 20.34
C PRO A 43 -24.99 8.76 20.29
N ALA A 44 -24.85 9.67 19.33
CA ALA A 44 -25.90 10.63 19.02
C ALA A 44 -27.19 9.91 18.55
N ILE A 45 -28.35 10.53 18.74
CA ILE A 45 -29.58 10.01 18.15
C ILE A 45 -29.52 10.28 16.65
N GLY A 46 -29.66 9.22 15.84
CA GLY A 46 -29.60 9.30 14.39
C GLY A 46 -30.57 10.34 13.81
N ARG A 47 -30.11 11.03 12.78
CA ARG A 47 -30.90 11.85 11.87
C ARG A 47 -30.54 11.43 10.46
N GLY A 48 -31.54 11.23 9.60
CA GLY A 48 -31.29 10.82 8.21
C GLY A 48 -30.45 11.88 7.49
N GLY A 49 -29.43 11.46 6.74
CA GLY A 49 -28.54 12.36 6.01
C GLY A 49 -27.50 13.10 6.86
N GLU A 50 -27.48 12.90 8.19
CA GLU A 50 -26.49 13.52 9.08
C GLU A 50 -25.71 12.45 9.88
N VAL A 51 -24.41 12.67 10.01
CA VAL A 51 -23.54 11.90 10.91
C VAL A 51 -22.91 12.85 11.92
N SER A 52 -23.15 12.61 13.21
CA SER A 52 -22.55 13.41 14.27
C SER A 52 -21.12 12.96 14.56
N LEU A 53 -20.17 13.88 14.36
CA LEU A 53 -18.76 13.72 14.75
C LEU A 53 -18.49 14.23 16.17
N ARG A 54 -19.51 14.77 16.87
CA ARG A 54 -19.34 15.28 18.22
C ARG A 54 -18.98 14.17 19.21
N GLY A 55 -18.21 14.50 20.23
CA GLY A 55 -17.68 13.55 21.20
C GLY A 55 -16.53 12.68 20.70
N LEU A 56 -16.07 12.89 19.45
CA LEU A 56 -14.80 12.33 18.96
C LEU A 56 -13.65 13.29 19.28
N ALA A 57 -12.43 12.75 19.38
CA ALA A 57 -11.23 13.57 19.53
C ALA A 57 -11.07 14.52 18.31
N PRO A 58 -10.59 15.77 18.49
CA PRO A 58 -10.42 16.72 17.39
C PRO A 58 -9.58 16.19 16.23
N LEU A 59 -8.53 15.41 16.53
CA LEU A 59 -7.69 14.76 15.52
C LEU A 59 -8.48 13.73 14.70
N VAL A 60 -9.25 12.86 15.34
CA VAL A 60 -10.14 11.89 14.67
C VAL A 60 -11.13 12.59 13.73
N VAL A 61 -11.68 13.74 14.16
CA VAL A 61 -12.58 14.53 13.29
C VAL A 61 -11.85 15.01 12.04
N ALA A 62 -10.65 15.57 12.19
CA ALA A 62 -9.84 16.02 11.05
C ALA A 62 -9.49 14.85 10.11
N GLU A 63 -9.05 13.72 10.66
CA GLU A 63 -8.72 12.51 9.92
C GLU A 63 -9.91 11.92 9.15
N LEU A 64 -11.09 11.86 9.77
CA LEU A 64 -12.33 11.43 9.11
C LEU A 64 -12.68 12.34 7.93
N LEU A 65 -12.61 13.66 8.13
CA LEU A 65 -12.94 14.64 7.08
C LEU A 65 -11.96 14.57 5.91
N VAL A 66 -10.66 14.49 6.20
CA VAL A 66 -9.63 14.32 5.17
C VAL A 66 -9.82 12.98 4.44
N GLY A 67 -10.07 11.90 5.16
CA GLY A 67 -10.32 10.59 4.57
C GLY A 67 -11.53 10.57 3.64
N LEU A 68 -12.64 11.18 4.06
CA LEU A 68 -13.85 11.31 3.23
C LEU A 68 -13.58 12.16 1.99
N GLN A 69 -12.87 13.28 2.13
CA GLN A 69 -12.50 14.14 1.00
C GLN A 69 -11.63 13.38 -0.01
N GLN A 70 -10.62 12.65 0.45
CA GLN A 70 -9.74 11.86 -0.43
C GLN A 70 -10.50 10.72 -1.10
N ARG A 71 -11.37 10.02 -0.38
CA ARG A 71 -12.23 8.97 -0.94
C ARG A 71 -13.14 9.51 -2.04
N CYS A 72 -13.78 10.65 -1.83
CA CYS A 72 -14.59 11.30 -2.87
C CYS A 72 -13.75 11.68 -4.09
N ARG A 73 -12.54 12.23 -3.89
CA ARG A 73 -11.65 12.67 -4.98
C ARG A 73 -11.05 11.52 -5.78
N ILE A 74 -10.60 10.46 -5.11
CA ILE A 74 -9.81 9.37 -5.70
C ILE A 74 -10.72 8.23 -6.16
N ASN A 75 -11.68 7.83 -5.32
CA ASN A 75 -12.52 6.67 -5.58
C ASN A 75 -13.81 7.05 -6.31
N ALA A 76 -14.21 8.32 -6.32
CA ALA A 76 -15.49 8.78 -6.86
C ALA A 76 -16.71 8.04 -6.29
N VAL A 77 -16.60 7.55 -5.05
CA VAL A 77 -17.63 6.77 -4.35
C VAL A 77 -18.36 7.65 -3.34
N LYS A 78 -19.70 7.57 -3.34
CA LYS A 78 -20.52 8.13 -2.24
C LYS A 78 -20.45 7.21 -1.03
N THR A 79 -20.20 7.77 0.14
CA THR A 79 -20.18 7.02 1.41
C THR A 79 -21.59 6.89 1.98
N SER A 80 -22.01 5.66 2.30
CA SER A 80 -23.26 5.41 3.02
C SER A 80 -23.27 6.08 4.40
N ASP A 81 -24.31 6.86 4.69
CA ASP A 81 -24.44 7.56 5.97
C ASP A 81 -24.65 6.58 7.13
N ALA A 82 -25.31 5.45 6.89
CA ALA A 82 -25.50 4.37 7.85
C ALA A 82 -24.16 3.76 8.29
N VAL A 83 -23.30 3.41 7.32
CA VAL A 83 -22.00 2.78 7.60
C VAL A 83 -21.03 3.78 8.25
N LEU A 84 -21.00 5.02 7.78
CA LEU A 84 -20.19 6.07 8.39
C LEU A 84 -20.64 6.37 9.84
N ARG A 85 -21.96 6.37 10.09
CA ARG A 85 -22.51 6.53 11.44
C ARG A 85 -22.11 5.38 12.36
N ALA A 86 -22.17 4.14 11.86
CA ALA A 86 -21.71 2.97 12.60
C ALA A 86 -20.23 3.10 12.97
N LEU A 87 -19.38 3.52 12.04
CA LEU A 87 -17.95 3.72 12.29
C LEU A 87 -17.69 4.81 13.33
N CYS A 88 -18.34 5.97 13.19
CA CYS A 88 -18.19 7.07 14.16
C CYS A 88 -18.65 6.65 15.57
N ASN A 89 -19.68 5.81 15.66
CA ASN A 89 -20.14 5.28 16.94
C ASN A 89 -19.14 4.29 17.55
N ASP A 90 -18.55 3.41 16.74
CA ASP A 90 -17.54 2.46 17.19
C ASP A 90 -16.27 3.17 17.68
N VAL A 91 -15.76 4.14 16.91
CA VAL A 91 -14.59 4.96 17.29
C VAL A 91 -14.86 5.74 18.58
N ARG A 92 -16.07 6.31 18.73
CA ARG A 92 -16.47 7.00 19.96
C ARG A 92 -16.54 6.05 21.14
N HIS A 93 -17.12 4.87 20.96
CA HIS A 93 -17.23 3.89 22.02
C HIS A 93 -15.86 3.43 22.52
N ARG A 94 -14.91 3.23 21.59
CA ARG A 94 -13.52 2.87 21.89
C ARG A 94 -12.64 4.04 22.36
N GLN A 95 -13.14 5.28 22.31
CA GLN A 95 -12.42 6.51 22.72
C GLN A 95 -11.03 6.63 22.08
N VAL A 96 -10.90 6.29 20.80
CA VAL A 96 -9.60 6.35 20.11
C VAL A 96 -9.19 7.81 19.89
N SER A 97 -7.92 8.13 20.13
CA SER A 97 -7.36 9.48 19.94
C SER A 97 -6.96 9.80 18.49
N SER A 98 -6.77 8.77 17.65
CA SER A 98 -6.49 8.85 16.21
C SER A 98 -7.02 7.63 15.48
N LEU A 99 -7.52 7.80 14.26
CA LEU A 99 -7.93 6.70 13.38
C LEU A 99 -6.78 5.74 13.05
N THR A 100 -5.51 6.16 13.10
CA THR A 100 -4.39 5.24 12.83
C THR A 100 -4.23 4.16 13.90
N HIS A 101 -4.76 4.40 15.10
CA HIS A 101 -4.80 3.43 16.20
C HIS A 101 -6.12 2.66 16.26
N TYR A 102 -7.06 2.96 15.36
CA TYR A 102 -8.31 2.22 15.28
C TYR A 102 -8.11 0.94 14.47
N ALA A 103 -8.38 -0.19 15.10
CA ALA A 103 -8.44 -1.49 14.43
C ALA A 103 -9.91 -1.90 14.27
N PRO A 104 -10.45 -2.02 13.04
CA PRO A 104 -11.73 -2.69 12.86
C PRO A 104 -11.54 -4.12 13.37
N GLY A 105 -12.27 -4.50 14.42
CA GLY A 105 -12.09 -5.82 15.03
C GLY A 105 -12.44 -6.94 14.05
N ASP A 106 -11.82 -8.11 14.20
CA ASP A 106 -12.08 -9.34 13.43
C ASP A 106 -13.44 -9.99 13.72
N ASP A 107 -14.40 -9.20 14.23
CA ASP A 107 -15.74 -9.68 14.54
C ASP A 107 -16.40 -10.13 13.23
N ARG A 108 -16.69 -11.43 13.14
CA ARG A 108 -17.28 -12.05 11.94
C ARG A 108 -18.66 -11.48 11.58
N ASP A 109 -19.26 -10.70 12.49
CA ASP A 109 -20.50 -9.98 12.32
C ASP A 109 -20.36 -8.60 11.64
N ARG A 110 -19.13 -8.13 11.36
CA ARG A 110 -18.94 -6.85 10.66
C ARG A 110 -19.02 -7.03 9.14
N ASP A 111 -19.90 -6.23 8.53
CA ASP A 111 -20.08 -6.16 7.09
C ASP A 111 -18.77 -5.77 6.36
N LEU A 112 -18.54 -6.36 5.19
CA LEU A 112 -17.43 -6.02 4.29
C LEU A 112 -17.45 -4.54 3.91
N GLU A 113 -18.64 -3.92 3.78
CA GLU A 113 -18.75 -2.48 3.51
C GLU A 113 -18.16 -1.64 4.66
N PHE A 114 -18.42 -2.04 5.91
CA PHE A 114 -17.88 -1.38 7.09
C PHE A 114 -16.35 -1.49 7.15
N THR A 115 -15.83 -2.71 7.02
CA THR A 115 -14.38 -2.97 7.07
C THR A 115 -13.66 -2.27 5.94
N GLY A 116 -14.23 -2.29 4.73
CA GLY A 116 -13.69 -1.58 3.57
C GLY A 116 -13.68 -0.06 3.76
N LEU A 117 -14.75 0.53 4.32
CA LEU A 117 -14.78 1.96 4.64
C LEU A 117 -13.74 2.31 5.70
N ALA A 118 -13.68 1.55 6.80
CA ALA A 118 -12.73 1.76 7.89
C ALA A 118 -11.29 1.74 7.36
N ASN A 119 -10.88 0.67 6.68
CA ASN A 119 -9.53 0.54 6.13
C ASN A 119 -9.18 1.66 5.14
N CYS A 120 -10.14 2.09 4.32
CA CYS A 120 -9.96 3.21 3.41
C CYS A 120 -9.71 4.53 4.15
N LEU A 121 -10.51 4.85 5.17
CA LEU A 121 -10.37 6.10 5.94
C LEU A 121 -9.09 6.08 6.79
N ILE A 122 -8.74 4.95 7.41
CA ILE A 122 -7.49 4.76 8.15
C ILE A 122 -6.28 4.98 7.21
N GLY A 123 -6.31 4.40 6.02
CA GLY A 123 -5.25 4.57 5.02
C GLY A 123 -5.07 6.04 4.60
N HIS A 124 -6.18 6.76 4.37
CA HIS A 124 -6.10 8.19 4.06
C HIS A 124 -5.65 9.05 5.24
N ALA A 125 -6.08 8.72 6.46
CA ALA A 125 -5.63 9.39 7.68
C ALA A 125 -4.12 9.22 7.89
N ARG A 126 -3.61 7.98 7.77
CA ARG A 126 -2.17 7.69 7.81
C ARG A 126 -1.41 8.55 6.80
N ARG A 127 -1.83 8.55 5.53
CA ARG A 127 -1.16 9.34 4.47
C ARG A 127 -1.20 10.85 4.70
N ALA A 128 -2.25 11.36 5.35
CA ALA A 128 -2.36 12.78 5.66
C ALA A 128 -1.37 13.23 6.75
N LEU A 129 -0.94 12.29 7.59
CA LEU A 129 0.06 12.52 8.65
C LEU A 129 1.47 12.07 8.25
N SER A 130 1.60 11.28 7.18
CA SER A 130 2.89 10.85 6.63
C SER A 130 3.50 11.91 5.71
N SER A 131 4.83 12.00 5.78
CA SER A 131 5.71 12.67 4.82
C SER A 131 6.73 11.66 4.27
N PRO A 132 7.35 11.92 3.10
CA PRO A 132 8.46 11.09 2.63
C PRO A 132 9.53 10.88 3.71
N GLU A 133 9.86 11.92 4.48
CA GLU A 133 10.87 11.91 5.54
C GLU A 133 10.51 10.98 6.70
N THR A 134 9.23 10.94 7.10
CA THR A 134 8.76 10.03 8.16
C THR A 134 8.58 8.60 7.65
N GLU A 135 8.18 8.44 6.38
CA GLU A 135 7.92 7.13 5.78
C GLU A 135 9.23 6.37 5.57
N VAL A 136 10.32 7.04 5.16
CA VAL A 136 11.62 6.37 4.95
C VAL A 136 12.24 5.77 6.21
N ALA A 137 11.83 6.23 7.39
CA ALA A 137 12.28 5.67 8.67
C ALA A 137 11.68 4.28 8.94
N GLN A 138 10.51 3.98 8.37
CA GLN A 138 9.81 2.70 8.55
C GLN A 138 10.41 1.60 7.65
N ASP A 139 10.05 0.35 7.92
CA ASP A 139 10.42 -0.80 7.08
C ASP A 139 9.32 -1.21 6.08
N GLU A 140 8.13 -0.63 6.22
CA GLU A 140 7.02 -0.80 5.29
C GLU A 140 6.54 0.57 4.82
N TRP A 141 6.73 0.85 3.53
CA TRP A 141 6.40 2.15 2.96
C TRP A 141 5.09 2.08 2.18
N ASP A 142 4.21 3.04 2.43
CA ASP A 142 3.14 3.40 1.51
C ASP A 142 3.71 4.24 0.37
N LEU A 143 3.81 3.67 -0.83
CA LEU A 143 4.40 4.33 -1.99
C LEU A 143 3.57 5.54 -2.46
N THR A 144 2.32 5.67 -2.02
CA THR A 144 1.50 6.85 -2.32
C THR A 144 2.01 8.12 -1.67
N VAL A 145 2.74 8.01 -0.55
CA VAL A 145 3.45 9.15 0.08
C VAL A 145 4.52 9.71 -0.87
N PHE A 146 5.08 8.86 -1.73
CA PHE A 146 6.08 9.23 -2.75
C PHE A 146 5.45 9.51 -4.13
N GLY A 147 4.12 9.58 -4.23
CA GLY A 147 3.42 9.81 -5.50
C GLY A 147 3.29 8.57 -6.40
N HIS A 148 3.49 7.38 -5.87
CA HIS A 148 3.38 6.11 -6.59
C HIS A 148 2.26 5.22 -6.02
N HIS A 149 1.96 4.09 -6.64
CA HIS A 149 0.93 3.17 -6.13
C HIS A 149 1.54 1.93 -5.47
N GLY A 150 0.82 1.40 -4.48
CA GLY A 150 1.17 0.17 -3.77
C GLY A 150 2.01 0.41 -2.53
N THR A 151 2.54 -0.67 -1.99
CA THR A 151 3.42 -0.68 -0.83
C THR A 151 4.72 -1.39 -1.17
N VAL A 152 5.79 -1.10 -0.43
CA VAL A 152 7.03 -1.86 -0.47
C VAL A 152 7.42 -2.21 0.97
N SER A 153 7.79 -3.47 1.19
CA SER A 153 8.32 -3.94 2.46
C SER A 153 9.79 -4.28 2.29
N PHE A 154 10.59 -3.89 3.28
CA PHE A 154 12.00 -4.23 3.40
C PHE A 154 12.23 -5.31 4.48
N THR A 155 11.16 -5.79 5.13
CA THR A 155 11.24 -6.71 6.28
C THR A 155 11.84 -8.07 5.93
N ASP A 156 11.72 -8.49 4.68
CA ASP A 156 12.24 -9.75 4.17
C ASP A 156 13.78 -9.75 4.02
N ILE A 157 14.39 -8.56 3.98
CA ILE A 157 15.86 -8.42 3.98
C ILE A 157 16.35 -8.54 5.42
N SER A 158 17.05 -9.63 5.72
CA SER A 158 17.45 -9.95 7.10
C SER A 158 18.61 -9.12 7.61
N GLN A 159 19.60 -8.79 6.76
CA GLN A 159 20.78 -8.04 7.18
C GLN A 159 20.46 -6.56 7.37
N ALA A 160 20.78 -6.02 8.55
CA ALA A 160 20.41 -4.65 8.90
C ALA A 160 21.05 -3.63 7.94
N TRP A 161 22.33 -3.80 7.62
CA TRP A 161 23.04 -2.91 6.69
C TRP A 161 22.43 -2.94 5.28
N LEU A 162 22.01 -4.12 4.81
CA LEU A 162 21.46 -4.29 3.46
C LEU A 162 20.06 -3.69 3.38
N ARG A 163 19.26 -3.87 4.44
CA ARG A 163 17.93 -3.26 4.58
C ARG A 163 18.01 -1.75 4.55
N GLU A 164 18.86 -1.15 5.38
CA GLU A 164 19.02 0.30 5.45
C GLU A 164 19.66 0.89 4.19
N ALA A 165 20.60 0.18 3.57
CA ALA A 165 21.16 0.59 2.28
C ALA A 165 20.13 0.51 1.14
N ALA A 166 19.25 -0.50 1.16
CA ALA A 166 18.16 -0.64 0.20
C ALA A 166 17.10 0.47 0.36
N LYS A 167 16.75 0.82 1.61
CA LYS A 167 15.90 1.99 1.91
C LYS A 167 16.54 3.26 1.36
N ARG A 168 17.82 3.49 1.67
CA ARG A 168 18.52 4.70 1.20
C ARG A 168 18.63 4.76 -0.32
N TRP A 169 18.87 3.63 -0.99
CA TRP A 169 18.82 3.50 -2.43
C TRP A 169 17.42 3.84 -2.99
N ALA A 170 16.36 3.25 -2.43
CA ALA A 170 14.99 3.47 -2.87
C ALA A 170 14.57 4.95 -2.73
N THR A 171 14.95 5.62 -1.65
CA THR A 171 14.71 7.07 -1.47
C THR A 171 15.39 7.91 -2.55
N ASP A 172 16.61 7.56 -2.95
CA ASP A 172 17.36 8.26 -4.01
C ASP A 172 16.84 7.95 -5.41
N ASP A 173 16.26 6.77 -5.61
CA ASP A 173 15.83 6.24 -6.89
C ASP A 173 14.38 6.63 -7.24
N LEU A 174 13.45 6.59 -6.28
CA LEU A 174 12.03 6.91 -6.47
C LEU A 174 11.78 8.26 -7.16
N PRO A 175 12.39 9.39 -6.74
CA PRO A 175 12.15 10.70 -7.37
C PRO A 175 12.63 10.78 -8.82
N LYS A 176 13.60 9.96 -9.21
CA LYS A 176 14.19 9.96 -10.57
C LYS A 176 13.33 9.19 -11.56
N ARG A 177 12.43 8.33 -11.09
CA ARG A 177 11.54 7.55 -11.93
C ARG A 177 10.35 8.41 -12.35
N ARG A 178 10.45 9.01 -13.54
CA ARG A 178 9.36 9.82 -14.13
C ARG A 178 8.05 9.03 -14.16
N LEU A 179 7.00 9.62 -13.59
CA LEU A 179 5.62 9.30 -13.92
C LEU A 179 5.38 9.79 -15.35
N ARG A 180 5.29 8.88 -16.33
CA ARG A 180 4.81 9.28 -17.67
C ARG A 180 3.33 9.64 -17.56
N PRO A 181 2.88 10.81 -18.07
CA PRO A 181 1.46 11.13 -18.14
C PRO A 181 0.69 9.96 -18.80
N GLY A 182 -0.35 9.45 -18.13
CA GLY A 182 -1.14 8.32 -18.61
C GLY A 182 -0.68 6.92 -18.16
N ARG A 183 0.52 6.74 -17.59
CA ARG A 183 0.92 5.48 -16.92
C ARG A 183 0.95 5.65 -15.41
N ARG A 184 -0.03 5.06 -14.73
CA ARG A 184 -0.16 5.07 -13.27
C ARG A 184 0.85 4.16 -12.54
N THR A 185 1.58 3.26 -13.22
CA THR A 185 2.07 2.02 -12.56
C THR A 185 3.56 1.68 -12.61
N SER A 186 4.48 2.45 -13.21
CA SER A 186 5.82 1.87 -13.48
C SER A 186 6.88 2.01 -12.37
N ALA A 187 6.88 3.09 -11.60
CA ALA A 187 8.01 3.38 -10.69
C ALA A 187 8.01 2.52 -9.42
N GLY A 188 6.88 2.47 -8.71
CA GLY A 188 6.74 1.65 -7.50
C GLY A 188 6.92 0.15 -7.76
N LEU A 189 6.41 -0.34 -8.91
CA LEU A 189 6.60 -1.72 -9.33
C LEU A 189 8.09 -2.05 -9.56
N ALA A 190 8.85 -1.14 -10.19
CA ALA A 190 10.27 -1.34 -10.40
C ALA A 190 11.04 -1.44 -9.08
N VAL A 191 10.80 -0.52 -8.13
CA VAL A 191 11.45 -0.57 -6.80
C VAL A 191 11.14 -1.90 -6.11
N ARG A 192 9.87 -2.34 -6.11
CA ARG A 192 9.49 -3.66 -5.55
C ARG A 192 10.24 -4.81 -6.21
N HIS A 193 10.46 -4.76 -7.52
CA HIS A 193 11.27 -5.77 -8.22
C HIS A 193 12.73 -5.76 -7.78
N HIS A 194 13.37 -4.59 -7.65
CA HIS A 194 14.73 -4.49 -7.11
C HIS A 194 14.80 -5.05 -5.68
N ILE A 195 13.86 -4.69 -4.80
CA ILE A 195 13.81 -5.21 -3.43
C ILE A 195 13.63 -6.73 -3.42
N GLY A 196 12.75 -7.30 -4.25
CA GLY A 196 12.61 -8.75 -4.38
C GLY A 196 13.91 -9.45 -4.82
N CYS A 197 14.73 -8.82 -5.65
CA CYS A 197 16.05 -9.34 -6.02
C CYS A 197 17.06 -9.26 -4.85
N LEU A 198 17.01 -8.18 -4.05
CA LEU A 198 17.82 -8.07 -2.83
C LEU A 198 17.40 -9.06 -1.74
N VAL A 199 16.11 -9.41 -1.65
CA VAL A 199 15.63 -10.48 -0.75
C VAL A 199 16.28 -11.81 -1.11
N ARG A 200 16.40 -12.15 -2.40
CA ARG A 200 17.12 -13.36 -2.85
C ARG A 200 18.61 -13.32 -2.50
N LEU A 201 19.24 -12.15 -2.59
CA LEU A 201 20.62 -11.98 -2.12
C LEU A 201 20.69 -12.19 -0.60
N SER A 202 19.78 -11.57 0.15
CA SER A 202 19.68 -11.70 1.60
C SER A 202 19.51 -13.16 2.04
N GLU A 203 18.67 -13.92 1.34
CA GLU A 203 18.50 -15.36 1.49
C GLU A 203 19.80 -16.13 1.33
N SER A 204 20.61 -15.80 0.32
CA SER A 204 21.91 -16.43 0.12
C SER A 204 22.89 -16.08 1.25
N LEU A 205 22.94 -14.80 1.67
CA LEU A 205 23.82 -14.34 2.74
C LEU A 205 23.46 -14.96 4.10
N ARG A 206 22.17 -15.22 4.36
CA ARG A 206 21.70 -15.89 5.58
C ARG A 206 22.31 -17.28 5.81
N MET A 207 22.78 -17.93 4.75
CA MET A 207 23.40 -19.26 4.84
C MET A 207 24.82 -19.23 5.42
N ARG A 208 25.44 -18.05 5.53
CA ARG A 208 26.73 -17.87 6.21
C ARG A 208 26.59 -17.98 7.73
N ALA A 209 27.68 -18.28 8.40
CA ALA A 209 27.73 -18.33 9.87
C ALA A 209 27.39 -16.98 10.53
N ASP A 210 27.89 -15.88 9.97
CA ASP A 210 27.60 -14.51 10.40
C ASP A 210 26.27 -13.97 9.82
N ARG A 211 25.54 -14.82 9.06
CA ARG A 211 24.32 -14.47 8.32
C ARG A 211 24.49 -13.27 7.37
N GLY A 212 25.73 -12.89 7.04
CA GLY A 212 26.08 -11.72 6.25
C GLY A 212 25.87 -10.37 6.94
N GLU A 213 25.80 -10.31 8.27
CA GLU A 213 25.59 -9.05 9.02
C GLU A 213 26.79 -8.09 8.96
N HIS A 214 27.99 -8.58 8.62
CA HIS A 214 29.21 -7.79 8.61
C HIS A 214 29.67 -7.49 7.18
N PRO A 215 29.46 -6.27 6.63
CA PRO A 215 29.84 -5.94 5.26
C PRO A 215 31.31 -6.19 4.94
N ALA A 216 32.20 -5.95 5.90
CA ALA A 216 33.65 -6.15 5.76
C ALA A 216 34.08 -7.62 5.66
N ALA A 217 33.22 -8.56 6.06
CA ALA A 217 33.49 -9.99 5.94
C ALA A 217 32.95 -10.59 4.62
N LEU A 218 32.31 -9.76 3.80
CA LEU A 218 31.72 -10.16 2.52
C LEU A 218 32.71 -9.95 1.37
N GLY A 219 32.78 -10.92 0.48
CA GLY A 219 33.68 -10.87 -0.67
C GLY A 219 33.17 -11.63 -1.88
N ARG A 220 34.09 -11.96 -2.79
CA ARG A 220 33.76 -12.61 -4.06
C ARG A 220 33.04 -13.95 -3.90
N ALA A 221 33.50 -14.78 -2.95
CA ALA A 221 32.93 -16.10 -2.68
C ALA A 221 31.42 -16.03 -2.34
N ASP A 222 30.97 -14.97 -1.68
CA ASP A 222 29.56 -14.78 -1.34
C ASP A 222 28.71 -14.44 -2.55
N MET A 223 29.27 -13.67 -3.50
CA MET A 223 28.61 -13.42 -4.78
C MET A 223 28.55 -14.68 -5.64
N GLU A 224 29.61 -15.48 -5.64
CA GLU A 224 29.60 -16.77 -6.35
C GLU A 224 28.56 -17.73 -5.74
N ALA A 225 28.46 -17.81 -4.42
CA ALA A 225 27.42 -18.58 -3.75
C ALA A 225 26.01 -18.12 -4.15
N PHE A 226 25.78 -16.79 -4.22
CA PHE A 226 24.52 -16.24 -4.70
C PHE A 226 24.23 -16.60 -6.17
N LEU A 227 25.21 -16.47 -7.06
CA LEU A 227 25.07 -16.80 -8.48
C LEU A 227 24.79 -18.30 -8.69
N HIS A 228 25.48 -19.17 -7.94
CA HIS A 228 25.23 -20.61 -7.93
C HIS A 228 23.82 -20.93 -7.43
N ARG A 229 23.36 -20.25 -6.38
CA ARG A 229 22.00 -20.40 -5.87
C ARG A 229 20.96 -20.01 -6.94
N LEU A 230 21.17 -18.91 -7.66
CA LEU A 230 20.27 -18.53 -8.77
C LEU A 230 20.26 -19.57 -9.89
N ALA A 231 21.42 -20.10 -10.28
CA ALA A 231 21.51 -21.16 -11.29
C ALA A 231 20.77 -22.44 -10.85
N TYR A 232 20.90 -22.83 -9.58
CA TYR A 232 20.15 -23.94 -9.01
C TYR A 232 18.64 -23.70 -9.07
N LEU A 233 18.16 -22.53 -8.65
CA LEU A 233 16.73 -22.19 -8.67
C LEU A 233 16.15 -22.23 -10.09
N GLU A 234 16.93 -21.78 -11.09
CA GLU A 234 16.54 -21.87 -12.50
C GLU A 234 16.45 -23.33 -12.96
N SER A 235 17.49 -24.14 -12.68
CA SER A 235 17.51 -25.57 -13.05
C SER A 235 16.38 -26.38 -12.40
N ALA A 236 15.93 -25.96 -11.21
CA ALA A 236 14.82 -26.55 -10.48
C ALA A 236 13.44 -26.02 -10.93
N GLY A 237 13.39 -25.12 -11.92
CA GLY A 237 12.15 -24.52 -12.43
C GLY A 237 11.47 -23.55 -11.46
N GLN A 238 12.16 -23.12 -10.38
CA GLN A 238 11.60 -22.20 -9.39
C GLN A 238 11.67 -20.73 -9.84
N ILE A 239 12.57 -20.43 -10.78
CA ILE A 239 12.65 -19.14 -11.47
C ILE A 239 12.90 -19.38 -12.96
N SER A 240 12.52 -18.42 -13.81
CA SER A 240 12.90 -18.42 -15.22
C SER A 240 14.34 -17.90 -15.42
N GLY A 241 14.93 -18.21 -16.58
CA GLY A 241 16.21 -17.62 -16.99
C GLY A 241 16.18 -16.09 -17.03
N ASP A 242 15.09 -15.51 -17.52
CA ASP A 242 14.86 -14.05 -17.48
C ASP A 242 14.87 -13.50 -16.05
N ALA A 243 14.26 -14.22 -15.10
CA ALA A 243 14.25 -13.82 -13.69
C ALA A 243 15.65 -13.91 -13.08
N ARG A 244 16.47 -14.90 -13.46
CA ARG A 244 17.89 -14.99 -13.08
C ARG A 244 18.70 -13.81 -13.63
N ILE A 245 18.59 -13.54 -14.93
CA ILE A 245 19.31 -12.42 -15.59
C ILE A 245 18.92 -11.09 -14.93
N ARG A 246 17.62 -10.89 -14.69
CA ARG A 246 17.10 -9.70 -14.02
C ARG A 246 17.66 -9.59 -12.59
N ALA A 247 17.62 -10.66 -11.80
CA ALA A 247 18.17 -10.64 -10.45
C ALA A 247 19.64 -10.21 -10.42
N CYS A 248 20.48 -10.74 -11.31
CA CYS A 248 21.89 -10.33 -11.42
C CYS A 248 22.01 -8.83 -11.76
N ARG A 249 21.25 -8.34 -12.74
CA ARG A 249 21.31 -6.94 -13.18
C ARG A 249 20.84 -5.96 -12.12
N GLU A 250 19.73 -6.26 -11.44
CA GLU A 250 19.15 -5.37 -10.45
C GLU A 250 19.98 -5.31 -9.17
N VAL A 251 20.49 -6.45 -8.69
CA VAL A 251 21.42 -6.48 -7.55
C VAL A 251 22.70 -5.71 -7.89
N ARG A 252 23.27 -5.91 -9.08
CA ARG A 252 24.43 -5.15 -9.55
C ARG A 252 24.16 -3.64 -9.55
N GLY A 253 23.01 -3.22 -10.08
CA GLY A 253 22.61 -1.82 -10.16
C GLY A 253 22.49 -1.18 -8.78
N VAL A 254 21.82 -1.85 -7.86
CA VAL A 254 21.65 -1.37 -6.47
C VAL A 254 22.99 -1.28 -5.76
N LEU A 255 23.81 -2.34 -5.78
CA LEU A 255 25.12 -2.35 -5.10
C LEU A 255 26.08 -1.30 -5.67
N THR A 256 26.06 -1.12 -6.99
CA THR A 256 26.80 -0.02 -7.64
C THR A 256 26.33 1.33 -7.12
N ARG A 257 25.01 1.54 -7.06
CA ARG A 257 24.45 2.81 -6.60
C ARG A 257 24.78 3.08 -5.12
N ILE A 258 24.67 2.08 -4.25
CA ILE A 258 25.05 2.17 -2.82
C ILE A 258 26.51 2.63 -2.66
N ARG A 259 27.43 2.09 -3.48
CA ARG A 259 28.83 2.55 -3.52
C ARG A 259 28.96 3.99 -4.00
N THR A 260 28.28 4.36 -5.09
CA THR A 260 28.33 5.76 -5.61
C THR A 260 27.77 6.78 -4.62
N MET A 261 26.82 6.38 -3.78
CA MET A 261 26.25 7.20 -2.71
C MET A 261 27.19 7.30 -1.49
N GLY A 262 28.32 6.61 -1.49
CA GLY A 262 29.31 6.62 -0.41
C GLY A 262 28.92 5.80 0.82
N LEU A 263 27.89 4.94 0.73
CA LEU A 263 27.38 4.18 1.87
C LEU A 263 28.37 3.11 2.37
N THR A 264 29.38 2.77 1.56
CA THR A 264 30.44 1.80 1.90
C THR A 264 31.68 2.42 2.54
N ARG A 265 31.75 3.76 2.62
CA ARG A 265 32.86 4.49 3.25
C ARG A 265 32.88 4.24 4.77
N PRO A 266 34.02 4.46 5.46
CA PRO A 266 34.08 4.39 6.92
C PRO A 266 32.98 5.24 7.58
N GLY A 267 32.25 4.66 8.53
CA GLY A 267 31.10 5.30 9.19
C GLY A 267 29.78 5.27 8.41
N GLY A 268 29.76 4.72 7.18
CA GLY A 268 28.55 4.49 6.39
C GLY A 268 27.79 3.22 6.79
N ILE A 269 26.55 3.10 6.30
CA ILE A 269 25.64 1.98 6.59
C ILE A 269 26.26 0.62 6.21
N ALA A 270 26.97 0.56 5.08
CA ALA A 270 27.64 -0.63 4.57
C ALA A 270 29.17 -0.51 4.69
N ALA A 271 29.66 0.15 5.74
CA ALA A 271 31.09 0.45 5.92
C ALA A 271 31.94 -0.82 5.79
N GLY A 272 32.98 -0.73 4.97
CA GLY A 272 33.94 -1.81 4.76
C GLY A 272 33.51 -2.86 3.73
N LEU A 273 32.35 -2.71 3.07
CA LEU A 273 31.95 -3.61 1.98
C LEU A 273 33.04 -3.66 0.90
N GLY A 274 33.63 -4.84 0.72
CA GLY A 274 34.75 -5.03 -0.20
C GLY A 274 34.41 -4.71 -1.66
N GLU A 275 35.43 -4.34 -2.44
CA GLU A 275 35.29 -4.12 -3.89
C GLU A 275 34.95 -5.43 -4.62
N ASP A 276 35.42 -6.56 -4.08
CA ASP A 276 35.20 -7.91 -4.62
C ASP A 276 33.76 -8.42 -4.43
N PHE A 277 32.96 -7.79 -3.57
CA PHE A 277 31.54 -8.09 -3.40
C PHE A 277 30.71 -7.43 -4.52
N VAL A 278 30.95 -7.84 -5.76
CA VAL A 278 30.34 -7.26 -6.95
C VAL A 278 29.92 -8.34 -7.94
N ILE A 279 28.85 -8.06 -8.67
CA ILE A 279 28.44 -8.83 -9.85
C ILE A 279 29.05 -8.13 -11.06
N GLY A 280 30.01 -8.79 -11.71
CA GLY A 280 30.66 -8.32 -12.93
C GLY A 280 29.73 -8.40 -14.15
N GLN A 281 30.23 -7.97 -15.30
CA GLN A 281 29.49 -8.11 -16.56
C GLN A 281 29.41 -9.58 -17.02
N THR A 282 30.49 -10.33 -16.82
CA THR A 282 30.62 -11.74 -17.18
C THR A 282 29.80 -12.68 -16.27
N ASP A 283 29.38 -12.21 -15.11
CA ASP A 283 28.55 -12.97 -14.17
C ASP A 283 27.08 -13.02 -14.59
N VAL A 284 26.66 -12.10 -15.46
CA VAL A 284 25.29 -12.06 -15.96
C VAL A 284 25.19 -13.07 -17.10
N PRO A 285 24.29 -14.07 -17.03
CA PRO A 285 24.10 -15.02 -18.12
C PRO A 285 23.79 -14.29 -19.43
N ALA A 286 24.26 -14.85 -20.54
CA ALA A 286 23.89 -14.37 -21.86
C ALA A 286 22.37 -14.38 -22.01
N GLU A 287 21.81 -13.35 -22.63
CA GLU A 287 20.39 -13.36 -22.96
C GLU A 287 20.13 -14.51 -23.92
N PRO A 288 19.04 -15.28 -23.73
CA PRO A 288 18.62 -16.24 -24.73
C PRO A 288 18.45 -15.52 -26.06
N GLU A 289 18.83 -16.17 -27.16
CA GLU A 289 18.61 -15.60 -28.49
C GLU A 289 17.14 -15.20 -28.62
N PRO A 290 16.84 -13.97 -29.09
CA PRO A 290 15.47 -13.55 -29.27
C PRO A 290 14.77 -14.58 -30.15
N GLY A 291 13.65 -15.12 -29.65
CA GLY A 291 12.81 -16.01 -30.43
C GLY A 291 12.50 -15.36 -31.77
N GLU A 292 12.44 -16.16 -32.84
CA GLU A 292 12.23 -15.68 -34.20
C GLU A 292 11.12 -14.60 -34.22
N PRO A 293 11.39 -13.40 -34.74
CA PRO A 293 10.41 -12.34 -34.79
C PRO A 293 9.23 -12.81 -35.65
N ASN A 294 8.02 -12.74 -35.10
CA ASN A 294 6.76 -13.09 -35.75
C ASN A 294 6.54 -14.60 -35.99
N ARG A 295 6.27 -15.35 -34.91
CA ARG A 295 5.21 -16.37 -35.00
C ARG A 295 3.87 -15.64 -35.04
N ASP A 296 3.55 -15.04 -36.19
CA ASP A 296 2.15 -14.78 -36.50
C ASP A 296 1.41 -16.11 -36.36
N LEU A 297 0.22 -16.07 -35.75
CA LEU A 297 -0.66 -17.22 -35.78
C LEU A 297 -0.81 -17.65 -37.24
N PRO A 298 -0.58 -18.94 -37.57
CA PRO A 298 -0.73 -19.41 -38.93
C PRO A 298 -2.05 -18.91 -39.53
N PRO A 299 -2.10 -18.50 -40.80
CA PRO A 299 -3.32 -17.94 -41.42
C PRO A 299 -4.55 -18.85 -41.26
N GLU A 300 -4.31 -20.16 -41.11
CA GLU A 300 -5.33 -21.15 -40.78
C GLU A 300 -5.93 -20.98 -39.38
N ILE A 301 -5.09 -20.76 -38.37
CA ILE A 301 -5.52 -20.49 -37.00
C ILE A 301 -6.23 -19.13 -36.92
N MET A 302 -5.71 -18.11 -37.60
CA MET A 302 -6.39 -16.82 -37.71
C MET A 302 -7.75 -16.92 -38.41
N ARG A 303 -7.87 -17.70 -39.49
CA ARG A 303 -9.15 -17.96 -40.16
C ARG A 303 -10.14 -18.68 -39.24
N GLN A 304 -9.69 -19.71 -38.53
CA GLN A 304 -10.55 -20.42 -37.57
C GLN A 304 -11.02 -19.49 -36.44
N LEU A 305 -10.12 -18.71 -35.85
CA LEU A 305 -10.48 -17.75 -34.80
C LEU A 305 -11.46 -16.69 -35.31
N CYS A 306 -11.25 -16.17 -36.53
CA CYS A 306 -12.17 -15.23 -37.16
C CYS A 306 -13.53 -15.84 -37.54
N ALA A 307 -13.56 -17.11 -37.95
CA ALA A 307 -14.79 -17.80 -38.33
C ALA A 307 -15.66 -18.19 -37.13
N HIS A 308 -15.04 -18.47 -35.97
CA HIS A 308 -15.72 -18.87 -34.74
C HIS A 308 -15.77 -17.76 -33.69
N LEU A 309 -15.47 -16.52 -34.08
CA LEU A 309 -15.43 -15.36 -33.18
C LEU A 309 -16.83 -15.06 -32.59
N ASP A 310 -17.89 -15.31 -33.35
CA ASP A 310 -19.28 -15.16 -32.90
C ASP A 310 -19.65 -16.18 -31.83
N GLU A 311 -19.10 -17.41 -31.90
CA GLU A 311 -19.29 -18.47 -30.91
C GLU A 311 -18.53 -18.21 -29.61
N LEU A 312 -17.43 -17.45 -29.68
CA LEU A 312 -16.64 -17.02 -28.52
C LEU A 312 -17.28 -15.83 -27.77
N THR A 313 -18.25 -15.12 -28.35
CA THR A 313 -18.89 -13.98 -27.66
C THR A 313 -19.90 -14.44 -26.60
N SER A 314 -19.45 -14.60 -25.35
CA SER A 314 -20.37 -14.49 -24.20
C SER A 314 -20.87 -13.03 -24.10
N PRO A 315 -22.05 -12.78 -23.51
CA PRO A 315 -22.55 -11.44 -23.23
C PRO A 315 -21.55 -10.57 -22.44
N GLU A 316 -20.65 -11.19 -21.67
CA GLU A 316 -19.65 -10.50 -20.84
C GLU A 316 -18.48 -9.94 -21.68
N MET A 317 -18.19 -10.51 -22.86
CA MET A 317 -17.15 -9.99 -23.76
C MET A 317 -17.62 -8.82 -24.64
N ARG A 318 -18.92 -8.49 -24.67
CA ARG A 318 -19.49 -7.35 -25.44
C ARG A 318 -19.51 -6.03 -24.67
N ALA A 319 -18.54 -5.78 -23.79
CA ALA A 319 -18.39 -4.49 -23.13
C ALA A 319 -17.34 -3.63 -23.87
N ALA A 320 -17.80 -2.81 -24.82
CA ALA A 320 -17.00 -1.70 -25.32
C ALA A 320 -17.14 -0.50 -24.36
N PRO A 321 -16.05 0.10 -23.84
CA PRO A 321 -16.16 1.41 -23.19
C PRO A 321 -16.54 2.43 -24.26
N LEU A 322 -17.67 3.12 -24.07
CA LEU A 322 -18.04 4.30 -24.83
C LEU A 322 -16.94 5.36 -24.66
N CYS A 323 -16.04 5.47 -25.63
CA CYS A 323 -15.28 6.69 -25.87
C CYS A 323 -16.28 7.78 -26.26
N GLN A 324 -16.57 8.70 -25.33
CA GLN A 324 -17.26 9.94 -25.65
C GLN A 324 -16.31 10.81 -26.50
N PRO A 325 -16.71 11.24 -27.71
CA PRO A 325 -15.97 12.28 -28.40
C PRO A 325 -16.28 13.65 -27.78
N GLU A 326 -15.23 14.35 -27.32
CA GLU A 326 -15.29 15.78 -27.02
C GLU A 326 -15.70 16.53 -28.30
N LEU A 327 -16.90 17.11 -28.30
CA LEU A 327 -17.35 18.07 -29.29
C LEU A 327 -16.56 19.37 -29.11
N ARG A 328 -15.45 19.53 -29.84
CA ARG A 328 -14.90 20.85 -30.15
C ARG A 328 -15.69 21.44 -31.32
N HIS A 329 -16.53 22.42 -31.03
CA HIS A 329 -17.08 23.32 -32.05
C HIS A 329 -15.98 24.22 -32.62
N LEU A 330 -15.75 24.13 -33.92
CA LEU A 330 -15.15 25.20 -34.73
C LEU A 330 -16.21 25.65 -35.76
N PRO A 331 -16.30 26.95 -36.06
CA PRO A 331 -17.37 27.52 -36.88
C PRO A 331 -17.13 27.28 -38.37
N PRO A 332 -18.18 27.35 -39.21
CA PRO A 332 -18.03 27.20 -40.66
C PRO A 332 -17.43 28.47 -41.28
N ASP A 333 -16.46 28.26 -42.16
CA ASP A 333 -15.91 29.28 -43.05
C ASP A 333 -17.01 29.84 -43.98
N ASN A 334 -17.07 31.17 -44.02
CA ASN A 334 -17.42 31.97 -45.19
C ASN A 334 -16.61 33.27 -45.11
#